data_AF-A0A920MK02-F1
#
_entry.id   AF-A0A920MK02-F1
#
_cell.length_a   1.000
_cell.length_b   1.000
_cell.length_c   1.000
_cell.angle_alpha   90.00
_cell.angle_beta   90.00
_cell.angle_gamma   90.00
#
_symmetry.space_group_name_H-M   'P 1'
#
loop_
_entity.id
_entity.type
_entity.pdbx_description
1 polymer ?
#
loop_
_entity_poly.entity_id
_entity_poly.type
_entity_poly.pdbx_seq_one_letter_code
_entity_poly.pdbx_strand_id
1 'polypeptide(L)' 'MVFILADDMGYGDVSYLNENSKIATPNIDRIGQEGRFFTDAHSPSAYAHQLDMEF' A
#
# COMPACT_ATOMS: atom_id res chain seq x y z
N MET A 1 -3.19 -5.01 -17.90
CA MET A 1 -3.31 -4.40 -16.56
C MET A 1 -2.81 -5.39 -15.54
N VAL A 2 -2.09 -4.92 -14.53
CA VAL A 2 -1.57 -5.75 -13.43
C VAL A 2 -2.04 -5.11 -12.13
N PHE A 3 -2.58 -5.93 -11.22
CA PHE A 3 -2.93 -5.52 -9.87
C PHE A 3 -2.01 -6.24 -8.89
N ILE A 4 -1.45 -5.50 -7.95
CA ILE A 4 -0.62 -6.01 -6.86
C ILE A 4 -1.30 -5.57 -5.58
N LEU A 5 -1.75 -6.53 -4.78
CA LEU A 5 -2.37 -6.31 -3.48
C LEU A 5 -1.44 -6.89 -2.42
N ALA A 6 -1.32 -6.20 -1.30
CA ALA A 6 -0.55 -6.64 -0.14
C ALA A 6 -1.49 -6.85 1.04
N ASP A 7 -1.42 -8.02 1.65
CA ASP A 7 -2.17 -8.34 2.86
C ASP A 7 -1.52 -7.70 4.08
N ASP A 8 -2.32 -7.16 4.99
CA ASP A 8 -1.91 -6.51 6.25
C ASP A 8 -0.82 -5.41 6.17
N MET A 9 -0.54 -4.86 4.98
CA MET A 9 0.42 -3.77 4.84
C MET A 9 -0.18 -2.42 5.27
N GLY A 10 0.42 -1.79 6.27
CA GLY A 10 0.03 -0.46 6.75
C GLY A 10 0.62 0.67 5.90
N TYR A 11 -0.05 1.84 5.92
CA TYR A 11 0.42 3.05 5.23
C TYR A 11 1.86 3.44 5.62
N GLY A 12 2.21 3.30 6.90
CA GLY A 12 3.53 3.66 7.43
C GLY A 12 4.64 2.64 7.16
N ASP A 13 4.34 1.48 6.58
CA ASP A 13 5.33 0.44 6.30
C ASP A 13 6.12 0.74 5.01
N VAL A 14 5.56 1.53 4.10
CA VAL A 14 6.21 1.94 2.84
C VAL A 14 7.18 3.09 3.11
N SER A 15 8.48 2.88 2.85
CA SER A 15 9.52 3.88 3.15
C SER A 15 9.38 5.18 2.36
N TYR A 16 8.76 5.14 1.18
CA TYR A 16 8.40 6.35 0.43
C TYR A 16 7.38 7.26 1.13
N LEU A 17 6.53 6.71 1.99
CA LEU A 17 5.49 7.45 2.73
C LEU A 17 5.88 7.78 4.15
N ASN A 18 6.88 7.08 4.67
CA ASN A 18 7.35 7.24 6.02
C ASN A 18 8.89 7.10 6.02
N GLU A 19 9.57 8.23 6.13
CA GLU A 19 11.04 8.28 6.25
C GLU A 19 11.58 7.49 7.44
N ASN A 20 10.74 7.27 8.46
CA ASN A 20 11.05 6.48 9.65
C ASN A 20 10.54 5.03 9.56
N SER A 21 10.14 4.56 8.37
CA SER A 21 9.73 3.17 8.18
C SER A 21 10.85 2.22 8.60
N LYS A 22 10.47 1.14 9.28
CA LYS A 22 11.41 0.10 9.71
C LYS A 22 11.79 -0.84 8.56
N ILE A 23 11.05 -0.81 7.45
CA ILE A 23 11.20 -1.70 6.32
C ILE A 23 11.62 -0.87 5.11
N ALA A 24 12.74 -1.24 4.50
CA ALA A 24 13.15 -0.65 3.23
C ALA A 24 12.33 -1.26 2.09
N THR A 25 11.63 -0.43 1.32
CA THR A 25 10.77 -0.87 0.19
C THR A 25 11.26 -0.32 -1.16
N PRO A 26 12.53 -0.54 -1.57
CA PRO A 26 13.14 0.17 -2.70
C PRO A 26 12.39 0.02 -4.03
N ASN A 27 11.75 -1.13 -4.26
CA ASN A 27 10.95 -1.34 -5.48
C ASN A 27 9.61 -0.58 -5.45
N ILE A 28 8.95 -0.50 -4.29
CA ILE A 28 7.71 0.27 -4.12
C ILE A 28 8.04 1.76 -4.19
N ASP A 29 9.15 2.18 -3.56
CA ASP A 29 9.61 3.56 -3.58
C ASP A 29 9.89 4.03 -5.01
N ARG A 30 10.54 3.21 -5.83
CA ARG A 30 10.77 3.49 -7.24
C ARG A 30 9.46 3.67 -8.02
N ILE A 31 8.45 2.83 -7.77
CA ILE A 31 7.12 2.97 -8.38
C ILE A 31 6.45 4.29 -7.94
N GLY A 32 6.57 4.65 -6.66
CA GLY A 32 6.04 5.90 -6.12
C GLY A 32 6.70 7.15 -6.72
N GLN A 33 8.00 7.10 -7.00
CA GLN A 33 8.77 8.18 -7.62
C GLN A 33 8.47 8.34 -9.12
N GLU A 34 8.34 7.23 -9.85
CA GLU A 34 8.10 7.23 -11.30
C GLU A 34 6.61 7.41 -11.66
N GLY A 35 5.71 7.19 -10.70
CA GLY A 35 4.27 7.10 -10.91
C GLY A 35 3.44 8.16 -10.18
N ARG A 36 2.25 7.74 -9.77
CA ARG A 36 1.33 8.53 -8.94
C ARG A 36 1.08 7.79 -7.64
N PHE A 37 0.95 8.55 -6.57
CA PHE A 37 0.65 8.03 -5.24
C PHE A 37 -0.61 8.70 -4.70
N PHE A 38 -1.43 7.94 -3.98
CA PHE A 38 -2.64 8.43 -3.33
C PHE A 38 -2.42 8.45 -1.82
N THR A 39 -2.30 9.64 -1.25
CA THR A 39 -2.05 9.83 0.19
C THR A 39 -3.32 9.78 1.05
N ASP A 40 -4.48 9.66 0.41
CA ASP A 40 -5.80 9.65 1.04
C ASP A 40 -6.67 8.50 0.48
N ALA A 41 -6.09 7.32 0.40
CA ALA A 41 -6.77 6.11 -0.06
C ALA A 41 -7.33 5.34 1.14
N HIS A 42 -8.60 4.92 1.05
CA HIS A 42 -9.31 4.23 2.14
C HIS A 42 -9.84 2.89 1.65
N SER A 43 -9.61 1.84 2.44
CA SER A 43 -10.28 0.56 2.25
C SER A 43 -11.74 0.65 2.74
N PRO A 44 -12.71 0.02 2.05
CA PRO A 44 -14.11 0.02 2.51
C PRO A 44 -14.33 -0.79 3.79
N SER A 45 -13.34 -1.58 4.22
CA SER A 45 -13.34 -2.30 5.49
C SER A 45 -11.94 -2.37 6.10
N ALA A 46 -11.88 -2.47 7.42
CA ALA A 46 -10.65 -2.72 8.17
C ALA A 46 -10.26 -4.21 8.23
N TYR A 47 -11.13 -5.12 7.79
CA TYR A 47 -10.91 -6.57 7.84
C TYR A 47 -10.80 -7.16 6.45
N ALA A 48 -9.73 -7.94 6.20
CA ALA A 48 -9.48 -8.62 4.94
C ALA A 48 -10.68 -9.48 4.49
N HIS A 49 -11.22 -10.32 5.37
CA HIS A 49 -12.35 -11.20 5.06
C HIS A 49 -13.63 -10.48 4.62
N GLN A 50 -13.81 -9.20 4.99
CA GLN A 50 -14.96 -8.42 4.55
C GLN A 50 -14.76 -7.87 3.14
N LEU A 51 -13.50 -7.65 2.71
CA LEU A 51 -13.16 -7.19 1.36
C LEU A 51 -13.26 -8.32 0.32
N ASP A 52 -12.95 -9.55 0.71
CA ASP A 52 -13.00 -10.71 -0.17
C ASP A 52 -14.44 -11.18 -0.51
N MET A 53 -15.42 -10.74 0.28
CA MET A 53 -16.82 -11.12 0.08
C MET A 53 -17.49 -10.42 -1.11
N GLU A 54 -16.82 -9.45 -1.75
CA GLU A 54 -17.34 -8.70 -2.89
C GLU A 54 -16.67 -9.04 -4.24
N PHE A 55 -15.76 -10.01 -4.30
CA PHE A 55 -15.10 -10.48 -5.53
C PHE A 55 -15.35 -11.95 -5.85
#